data_AF-A0A453LAE5-F1
#
_entry.id   AF-A0A453LAE5-F1
#
_cell.length_a   1.000
_cell.length_b   1.000
_cell.length_c   1.000
_cell.angle_alpha   90.00
_cell.angle_beta   90.00
_cell.angle_gamma   90.00
#
_symmetry.space_group_name_H-M   'P 1'
#
loop_
_entity.id
_entity.type
_entity.pdbx_description
1 polymer ?
#
loop_
_entity_poly.entity_id
_entity_poly.type
_entity_poly.pdbx_seq_one_letter_code
_entity_poly.pdbx_strand_id
1 'polypeptide(L)'
;MSQSTISISLSLFRMNTTDCSAPDSCECNNLWGTISDTRKSRDDYTAYAEACFKSFGDRVKHWVTVNEPNIETIGGLDSGVLPPQRCSHPFGNCTRGDSTTEPYIAAHHLLLAHASAVSLYRAKYQ
;
A
#
# COMPACT_ATOMS: atom_id res chain seq x y z
N MET A 1 -26.07 -0.34 -23.06
CA MET A 1 -25.71 -0.94 -21.75
C MET A 1 -24.27 -0.56 -21.47
N SER A 2 -24.06 0.46 -20.63
CA SER A 2 -22.72 0.89 -20.22
C SER A 2 -22.19 -0.12 -19.21
N GLN A 3 -21.19 -0.93 -19.58
CA GLN A 3 -20.52 -1.78 -18.60
C GLN A 3 -19.64 -0.87 -17.75
N SER A 4 -20.11 -0.56 -16.54
CA SER A 4 -19.30 0.10 -15.52
C SER A 4 -18.18 -0.85 -15.12
N THR A 5 -17.00 -0.67 -15.72
CA THR A 5 -15.78 -1.37 -15.33
C THR A 5 -15.45 -1.00 -13.88
N ILE A 6 -15.66 -1.94 -12.95
CA ILE A 6 -15.23 -1.78 -11.56
C ILE A 6 -13.70 -1.91 -11.54
N SER A 7 -13.01 -0.78 -11.39
CA SER A 7 -11.58 -0.76 -11.10
C SER A 7 -11.39 -0.73 -9.59
N ILE A 8 -10.82 -1.79 -9.00
CA ILE A 8 -10.45 -1.78 -7.59
C ILE A 8 -9.02 -1.27 -7.46
N SER A 9 -8.86 -0.20 -6.69
CA SER A 9 -7.58 0.26 -6.19
C SER A 9 -7.24 -0.55 -4.93
N LEU A 10 -6.19 -1.37 -5.00
CA LEU A 10 -5.59 -2.08 -3.86
C LEU A 10 -4.85 -1.13 -2.90
N SER A 11 -4.91 0.17 -3.21
CA SER A 11 -4.28 1.29 -2.51
C SER A 11 -5.15 1.81 -1.37
N LEU A 12 -6.39 1.31 -1.27
CA LEU A 12 -7.18 1.34 -0.04
C LEU A 12 -6.59 0.46 1.07
N PHE A 13 -5.26 0.30 1.10
CA PHE A 13 -4.51 -0.03 2.30
C PHE A 13 -4.41 1.21 3.21
N ARG A 14 -5.53 1.91 3.42
CA ARG A 14 -5.73 2.58 4.70
C ARG A 14 -6.17 1.49 5.66
N MET A 15 -5.20 0.90 6.36
CA MET A 15 -5.49 0.28 7.65
C MET A 15 -6.01 1.39 8.56
N ASN A 16 -7.31 1.69 8.45
CA ASN A 16 -8.02 2.23 9.58
C ASN A 16 -7.97 1.12 10.62
N THR A 17 -7.47 1.42 11.81
CA THR A 17 -7.26 0.49 12.94
C THR A 17 -8.53 -0.22 13.42
N THR A 18 -9.65 -0.07 12.70
CA THR A 18 -10.99 -0.51 13.09
C THR A 18 -11.59 -1.59 12.18
N ASP A 19 -10.97 -1.96 11.05
CA ASP A 19 -11.54 -2.99 10.15
C ASP A 19 -10.80 -4.34 10.22
N CYS A 20 -10.48 -4.76 11.45
CA CYS A 20 -9.99 -6.11 11.76
C CYS A 20 -11.13 -7.15 11.78
N SER A 21 -12.13 -7.01 10.91
CA SER A 21 -13.38 -7.78 10.92
C SER A 21 -13.29 -9.11 10.16
N ALA A 22 -12.20 -9.37 9.43
CA ALA A 22 -11.97 -10.66 8.77
C ALA A 22 -11.26 -11.61 9.74
N PRO A 23 -11.90 -12.71 10.18
CA PRO A 23 -11.29 -13.66 11.08
C PRO A 23 -10.21 -14.43 10.32
N ASP A 24 -9.05 -14.58 10.95
CA ASP A 24 -7.97 -15.51 10.59
C ASP A 24 -7.09 -15.12 9.39
N SER A 25 -6.22 -14.10 9.54
CA SER A 25 -4.80 -14.09 9.07
C SER A 25 -4.14 -12.71 8.95
N CYS A 26 -4.88 -11.60 9.01
CA CYS A 26 -4.26 -10.27 8.97
C CYS A 26 -3.83 -9.82 10.37
N GLU A 27 -2.61 -10.15 10.79
CA GLU A 27 -1.90 -9.26 11.72
C GLU A 27 -1.80 -7.90 11.01
N CYS A 28 -2.71 -6.98 11.32
CA CYS A 28 -2.70 -5.59 10.89
C CYS A 28 -1.52 -4.84 11.55
N ASN A 29 -0.30 -5.24 11.22
CA ASN A 29 0.87 -4.46 11.47
C ASN A 29 0.96 -3.45 10.32
N ASN A 30 0.72 -2.18 10.65
CA ASN A 30 0.81 -1.03 9.76
C ASN A 30 1.98 -1.20 8.76
N LEU A 31 1.73 -1.14 7.44
CA LEU A 31 2.82 -1.10 6.42
C LEU A 31 3.87 -0.01 6.78
N TRP A 32 3.40 1.06 7.42
CA TRP A 32 4.19 2.20 7.90
C TRP A 32 5.05 1.93 9.14
N GLY A 33 4.76 0.87 9.91
CA GLY A 33 5.64 0.39 10.99
C GLY A 33 6.85 -0.40 10.48
N THR A 34 6.81 -0.81 9.21
CA THR A 34 7.81 -1.65 8.53
C THR A 34 8.47 -0.94 7.35
N ILE A 35 8.58 0.40 7.36
CA ILE A 35 9.38 1.13 6.36
C ILE A 35 10.83 0.59 6.31
N SER A 36 11.31 -0.03 7.39
CA SER A 36 12.64 -0.63 7.47
C SER A 36 12.76 -2.06 6.93
N ASP A 37 11.68 -2.81 6.71
CA ASP A 37 11.74 -4.22 6.26
C ASP A 37 11.05 -4.44 4.91
N THR A 38 11.85 -4.32 3.85
CA THR A 38 11.44 -4.49 2.44
C THR A 38 10.80 -5.84 2.15
N ARG A 39 11.28 -6.93 2.79
CA ARG A 39 10.80 -8.28 2.48
C ARG A 39 9.41 -8.48 3.05
N LYS A 40 9.24 -8.11 4.31
CA LYS A 40 7.95 -8.23 5.00
C LYS A 40 6.87 -7.39 4.32
N SER A 41 7.16 -6.11 3.99
CA SER A 41 6.18 -5.23 3.34
C SER A 41 5.72 -5.76 1.98
N ARG A 42 6.63 -6.35 1.20
CA ARG A 42 6.31 -6.95 -0.11
C ARG A 42 5.44 -8.19 0.06
N ASP A 43 5.80 -9.08 0.98
CA ASP A 43 5.13 -10.36 1.16
C ASP A 43 3.71 -10.16 1.72
N ASP A 44 3.54 -9.27 2.69
CA ASP A 44 2.23 -8.89 3.24
C ASP A 44 1.32 -8.29 2.16
N TYR A 45 1.85 -7.36 1.35
CA TYR A 45 1.10 -6.79 0.23
C TYR A 45 0.73 -7.83 -0.83
N THR A 46 1.63 -8.77 -1.11
CA THR A 46 1.39 -9.84 -2.07
C THR A 46 0.29 -10.78 -1.59
N ALA A 47 0.26 -11.11 -0.30
CA ALA A 47 -0.81 -11.91 0.30
C ALA A 47 -2.17 -11.19 0.25
N TYR A 48 -2.19 -9.90 0.56
CA TYR A 48 -3.39 -9.06 0.43
C TYR A 48 -3.91 -9.03 -1.02
N ALA A 49 -3.03 -8.76 -1.99
CA ALA A 49 -3.39 -8.76 -3.40
C ALA A 49 -3.93 -10.13 -3.85
N GLU A 50 -3.32 -11.24 -3.40
CA GLU A 50 -3.83 -12.58 -3.70
C GLU A 50 -5.25 -12.80 -3.16
N ALA A 51 -5.52 -12.38 -1.91
CA ALA A 51 -6.84 -12.49 -1.31
C ALA A 51 -7.89 -11.68 -2.12
N CYS A 52 -7.54 -10.47 -2.55
CA CYS A 52 -8.41 -9.65 -3.40
C CYS A 52 -8.67 -10.30 -4.76
N PHE A 53 -7.62 -10.79 -5.44
CA PHE A 53 -7.77 -11.44 -6.75
C PHE A 53 -8.61 -12.72 -6.65
N LYS A 54 -8.42 -13.54 -5.59
CA LYS A 54 -9.25 -14.73 -5.34
C LYS A 54 -10.71 -14.38 -5.10
N SER A 55 -10.98 -13.32 -4.33
CA SER A 55 -12.33 -12.99 -3.86
C SER A 55 -13.16 -12.21 -4.89
N PHE A 56 -12.52 -11.41 -5.73
CA PHE A 56 -13.21 -10.48 -6.64
C PHE A 56 -12.82 -10.63 -8.12
N GLY A 57 -11.83 -11.47 -8.46
CA GLY A 57 -11.36 -11.64 -9.85
C GLY A 57 -12.40 -12.19 -10.81
N ASP A 58 -13.48 -12.80 -10.30
CA ASP A 58 -14.64 -13.22 -11.09
C ASP A 58 -15.35 -12.01 -11.74
N ARG A 59 -15.47 -10.89 -11.01
CA ARG A 59 -16.18 -9.67 -11.42
C ARG A 59 -15.26 -8.52 -11.83
N VAL A 60 -14.10 -8.39 -11.20
CA VAL A 60 -13.17 -7.28 -11.39
C VAL A 60 -12.12 -7.68 -12.42
N LYS A 61 -12.12 -6.99 -13.57
CA LYS A 61 -11.22 -7.27 -14.70
C LYS A 61 -10.07 -6.27 -14.83
N HIS A 62 -10.16 -5.16 -14.11
CA HIS A 62 -9.16 -4.10 -14.14
C HIS A 62 -8.74 -3.76 -12.72
N TRP A 63 -7.43 -3.76 -12.49
CA TRP A 63 -6.83 -3.61 -11.18
C TRP A 63 -5.86 -2.45 -11.18
N VAL A 64 -5.93 -1.64 -10.13
CA VAL A 64 -4.91 -0.65 -9.80
C VAL A 64 -4.26 -1.11 -8.50
N THR A 65 -2.95 -1.28 -8.49
CA THR A 65 -2.21 -1.77 -7.32
C THR A 65 -1.95 -0.63 -6.33
N VAL A 66 -1.26 0.42 -6.76
CA VAL A 66 -0.91 1.58 -5.94
C VAL A 66 -1.52 2.85 -6.53
N ASN A 67 -2.07 3.72 -5.68
CA ASN A 67 -2.72 4.97 -6.02
C ASN A 67 -1.80 6.07 -5.54
N GLU A 68 -1.41 6.96 -6.45
CA GLU A 68 -0.64 8.17 -6.12
C GLU A 68 0.56 7.91 -5.18
N PRO A 69 1.50 7.02 -5.55
CA PRO A 69 2.65 6.70 -4.70
C PRO A 69 3.49 7.93 -4.33
N ASN A 70 3.48 8.97 -5.18
CA ASN A 70 4.10 10.25 -4.91
C ASN A 70 3.41 11.01 -3.77
N ILE A 71 2.08 11.02 -3.73
CA ILE A 71 1.31 11.73 -2.69
C ILE A 71 1.41 10.98 -1.38
N GLU A 72 1.36 9.65 -1.38
CA GLU A 72 1.52 8.85 -0.16
C GLU A 72 2.90 9.07 0.49
N THR A 73 3.97 9.04 -0.30
CA THR A 73 5.34 9.17 0.21
C THR A 73 5.68 10.60 0.64
N ILE A 74 5.38 11.60 -0.19
CA ILE A 74 5.64 13.02 0.14
C ILE A 74 4.69 13.51 1.23
N GLY A 75 3.41 13.16 1.13
CA GLY A 75 2.38 13.54 2.09
C GLY A 75 2.65 12.96 3.48
N GLY A 76 3.08 11.70 3.55
CA GLY A 76 3.24 10.97 4.82
C GLY A 76 4.62 11.05 5.46
N LEU A 77 5.69 11.17 4.66
CA LEU A 77 7.08 10.99 5.11
C LEU A 77 8.00 12.19 4.83
N ASP A 78 7.52 13.21 4.10
CA ASP A 78 8.27 14.44 3.85
C ASP A 78 7.57 15.68 4.44
N SER A 79 6.33 15.93 4.02
CA SER A 79 5.52 17.05 4.53
C SER A 79 4.80 16.74 5.85
N GLY A 80 4.63 15.46 6.17
CA GLY A 80 3.99 15.00 7.41
C GLY A 80 2.51 15.37 7.55
N VAL A 81 1.82 15.68 6.45
CA VAL A 81 0.39 16.07 6.44
C VAL A 81 -0.52 14.85 6.50
N LEU A 82 -0.11 13.74 5.89
CA LEU A 82 -0.82 12.46 5.89
C LEU A 82 -0.22 11.52 6.93
N PRO A 83 -0.98 10.53 7.44
CA PRO A 83 -0.39 9.42 8.19
C PRO A 83 0.74 8.75 7.39
N PRO A 84 1.87 8.35 8.03
CA PRO A 84 2.13 8.32 9.47
C PRO A 84 2.65 9.64 10.08
N GLN A 85 2.63 10.75 9.35
CA GLN A 85 3.07 12.08 9.79
C GLN A 85 4.53 12.06 10.29
N ARG A 86 5.42 11.53 9.45
CA ARG A 86 6.86 11.60 9.67
C ARG A 86 7.46 12.65 8.76
N CYS A 87 8.39 13.43 9.29
CA CYS A 87 9.08 14.48 8.54
C CYS A 87 10.30 15.02 9.31
N SER A 88 11.19 15.72 8.60
CA SER A 88 12.33 16.47 9.16
C SER A 88 12.07 17.97 9.15
N HIS A 89 12.56 18.69 10.17
CA HIS A 89 12.56 20.15 10.16
C HIS A 89 13.34 20.71 8.95
N PRO A 90 12.87 21.77 8.26
CA PRO A 90 11.71 22.62 8.57
C PRO A 90 10.37 22.17 7.97
N PHE A 91 10.32 20.98 7.36
CA PHE A 91 9.12 20.48 6.69
C PHE A 91 8.16 19.86 7.73
N GLY A 92 6.89 20.29 7.72
CA GLY A 92 5.86 19.82 8.64
C GLY A 92 6.11 20.10 10.13
N ASN A 93 5.27 19.54 10.99
CA ASN A 93 5.39 19.64 12.46
C ASN A 93 5.47 18.25 13.12
N CYS A 94 6.32 17.39 12.56
CA CYS A 94 6.49 16.02 13.05
C CYS A 94 7.51 15.96 14.17
N THR A 95 7.32 15.00 15.09
CA THR A 95 8.25 14.74 16.20
C THR A 95 9.36 13.75 15.83
N ARG A 96 9.28 13.15 14.64
CA ARG A 96 10.19 12.11 14.14
C ARG A 96 10.06 11.93 12.63
N GLY A 97 11.11 11.40 12.01
CA GLY A 97 11.16 11.13 10.57
C GLY A 97 12.52 11.50 10.01
N ASP A 98 12.74 11.12 8.76
CA ASP A 98 13.82 11.63 7.94
C ASP A 98 13.31 11.90 6.51
N SER A 99 12.91 13.15 6.26
CA SER A 99 12.45 13.61 4.94
C SER A 99 13.47 13.36 3.82
N THR A 100 14.75 13.23 4.13
CA THR A 100 15.79 13.03 3.11
C THR A 100 15.93 11.58 2.66
N THR A 101 15.39 10.62 3.42
CA THR A 101 15.57 9.19 3.16
C THR A 101 14.25 8.40 3.14
N GLU A 102 13.34 8.64 4.09
CA GLU A 102 12.11 7.86 4.26
C GLU A 102 11.17 7.87 3.05
N PRO A 103 10.92 9.01 2.36
CA PRO A 103 10.09 9.01 1.17
C PRO A 103 10.61 8.08 0.06
N TYR A 104 11.94 8.04 -0.13
CA TYR A 104 12.57 7.21 -1.15
C TYR A 104 12.54 5.72 -0.80
N ILE A 105 12.75 5.37 0.48
CA ILE A 105 12.65 3.99 0.96
C ILE A 105 11.22 3.48 0.77
N ALA A 106 10.23 4.28 1.18
CA ALA A 106 8.82 3.93 1.02
C ALA A 106 8.43 3.80 -0.46
N ALA A 107 8.87 4.73 -1.33
CA ALA A 107 8.64 4.63 -2.77
C ALA A 107 9.24 3.35 -3.36
N HIS A 108 10.46 2.98 -2.95
CA HIS A 108 11.10 1.74 -3.38
C HIS A 108 10.27 0.51 -2.97
N HIS A 109 9.76 0.47 -1.74
CA HIS A 109 8.92 -0.63 -1.26
C HIS A 109 7.58 -0.71 -2.00
N LEU A 110 6.94 0.43 -2.27
CA LEU A 110 5.72 0.48 -3.08
C LEU A 110 5.95 -0.08 -4.49
N LEU A 111 7.09 0.23 -5.12
CA LEU A 111 7.45 -0.30 -6.43
C LEU A 111 7.67 -1.83 -6.40
N LEU A 112 8.35 -2.35 -5.38
CA LEU A 112 8.56 -3.79 -5.22
C LEU A 112 7.25 -4.53 -4.93
N ALA A 113 6.39 -3.96 -4.09
CA ALA A 113 5.07 -4.49 -3.78
C ALA A 113 4.17 -4.52 -5.03
N HIS A 114 4.15 -3.42 -5.81
CA HIS A 114 3.50 -3.34 -7.11
C HIS A 114 3.98 -4.46 -8.05
N ALA A 115 5.31 -4.59 -8.23
CA ALA A 115 5.88 -5.59 -9.12
C ALA A 115 5.52 -7.02 -8.71
N SER A 116 5.54 -7.30 -7.40
CA SER A 116 5.15 -8.61 -6.85
C SER A 116 3.68 -8.94 -7.11
N ALA A 117 2.77 -8.01 -6.82
CA ALA A 117 1.34 -8.20 -7.06
C ALA A 117 1.01 -8.36 -8.56
N VAL A 118 1.65 -7.58 -9.43
CA VAL A 118 1.48 -7.71 -10.90
C VAL A 118 2.02 -9.05 -11.39
N SER A 119 3.17 -9.50 -10.90
CA SER A 119 3.73 -10.81 -11.25
C SER A 119 2.79 -11.94 -10.86
N LEU A 120 2.24 -11.89 -9.64
CA LEU A 120 1.24 -12.83 -9.16
C LEU A 120 -0.03 -12.83 -10.02
N TYR A 121 -0.57 -11.64 -10.32
CA TYR A 121 -1.77 -11.50 -11.15
C TYR A 121 -1.59 -12.15 -12.52
N ARG A 122 -0.49 -11.84 -13.20
CA ARG A 122 -0.17 -12.38 -14.53
C ARG A 122 0.09 -13.89 -14.53
N ALA A 123 0.56 -14.45 -13.41
CA ALA A 123 0.87 -15.87 -13.32
C ALA A 123 -0.35 -16.73 -13.00
N LYS A 124 -1.36 -16.20 -12.29
CA LYS A 124 -2.48 -16.99 -11.74
C LYS A 124 -3.87 -16.52 -12.13
N TYR A 125 -4.06 -15.25 -12.47
CA TYR A 125 -5.38 -14.61 -12.59
C TYR A 125 -5.64 -13.93 -13.93
N GLN A 126 -4.67 -13.97 -14.84
CA GLN A 126 -4.76 -13.50 -16.23
C GLN A 126 -4.48 -14.67 -17.17
#